data_AF-A0A931HYH2-F1
#
_entry.id   AF-A0A931HYH2-F1
#
_cell.length_a   1.000
_cell.length_b   1.000
_cell.length_c   1.000
_cell.angle_alpha   90.00
_cell.angle_beta   90.00
_cell.angle_gamma   90.00
#
_symmetry.space_group_name_H-M   'P 1'
#
loop_
_entity.id
_entity.type
_entity.pdbx_description
1 polymer ?
#
loop_
_entity_poly.entity_id
_entity_poly.type
_entity_poly.pdbx_seq_one_letter_code
_entity_poly.pdbx_strand_id
1 'polypeptide(L)'
;MKFCIQIRRSRQPTIDKKKYQVVKDSIINTLEERVSISFNELTDELSRRLKPEFEGSIAWYCTSVKLDLEARGFIKRIPRSRPQRLVLNRHQESFT
;
A
#
# COMPACT_ATOMS: atom_id res chain seq x y z
N MET A 1 -8.03 15.83 -16.69
CA MET A 1 -6.66 16.36 -16.86
C MET A 1 -6.21 16.98 -15.56
N LYS A 2 -5.17 16.41 -14.92
CA LYS A 2 -4.22 17.02 -13.94
C LYS A 2 -3.41 15.88 -13.28
N PHE A 3 -2.59 15.21 -14.08
CA PHE A 3 -1.44 14.46 -13.57
C PHE A 3 -0.26 15.42 -13.63
N CYS A 4 -0.07 16.22 -12.58
CA CYS A 4 1.10 17.09 -12.43
C CYS A 4 1.99 16.50 -11.35
N ILE A 5 2.90 15.61 -11.75
CA ILE A 5 4.06 15.26 -10.93
C ILE A 5 5.09 16.37 -11.17
N GLN A 6 4.96 17.46 -10.42
CA GLN A 6 6.03 18.46 -10.28
C GLN A 6 7.06 17.90 -9.29
N ILE A 7 8.11 17.25 -9.80
CA ILE A 7 9.33 16.98 -9.04
C ILE A 7 10.13 18.28 -8.86
N ARG A 8 9.59 19.21 -8.06
CA ARG A 8 10.38 20.29 -7.46
C ARG A 8 11.04 19.68 -6.22
N ARG A 9 12.37 19.73 -6.12
CA ARG A 9 13.15 19.31 -4.93
C ARG A 9 12.40 19.72 -3.66
N SER A 10 11.82 18.75 -2.97
CA SER A 10 11.01 19.01 -1.78
C SER A 10 11.45 18.01 -0.73
N ARG A 11 11.79 18.54 0.45
CA ARG A 11 12.13 17.82 1.68
C ARG A 11 11.32 16.53 1.74
N GLN A 12 11.98 15.38 1.90
CA GLN A 12 11.30 14.11 2.10
C GLN A 12 10.27 14.33 3.21
N PRO A 13 8.95 14.17 2.93
CA PRO A 13 7.97 14.30 3.99
C PRO A 13 8.36 13.29 5.05
N THR A 14 8.67 13.77 6.26
CA THR A 14 8.88 12.87 7.39
C THR A 14 7.53 12.21 7.63
N ILE A 15 7.38 11.01 7.08
CA ILE A 15 6.15 10.25 7.24
C ILE A 15 6.06 9.87 8.72
N ASP A 16 4.95 10.21 9.35
CA ASP A 16 4.69 9.79 10.71
C ASP A 16 4.65 8.26 10.75
N LYS A 17 5.52 7.67 11.58
CA LYS A 17 5.64 6.20 11.68
C LYS A 17 4.30 5.56 12.02
N LYS A 18 3.42 6.24 12.77
CA LYS A 18 2.09 5.73 13.11
C LYS A 18 1.22 5.60 11.86
N LYS A 19 1.19 6.63 11.00
CA LYS A 19 0.42 6.61 9.75
C LYS A 19 0.90 5.51 8.80
N TYR A 20 2.22 5.33 8.69
CA TYR A 20 2.79 4.24 7.91
C TYR A 20 2.36 2.87 8.46
N GLN A 21 2.48 2.67 9.77
CA GLN A 21 2.11 1.40 10.43
C GLN A 21 0.63 1.09 10.21
N VAL A 22 -0.27 2.06 10.44
CA VAL A 22 -1.72 1.87 10.23
C VAL A 22 -2.04 1.43 8.80
N VAL A 23 -1.41 2.05 7.80
CA VAL A 23 -1.62 1.68 6.39
C VAL A 23 -1.01 0.31 6.09
N LYS A 24 0.19 0.03 6.59
CA LYS A 24 0.86 -1.27 6.42
C LYS A 24 0.04 -2.41 7.03
N ASP A 25 -0.39 -2.28 8.28
CA ASP A 25 -1.22 -3.26 8.98
C ASP A 25 -2.53 -3.50 8.24
N SER A 26 -3.19 -2.42 7.80
CA SER A 26 -4.43 -2.55 7.04
C SER A 26 -4.22 -3.31 5.72
N ILE A 27 -3.11 -3.09 5.01
CA ILE A 27 -2.77 -3.82 3.78
C ILE A 27 -2.51 -5.29 4.08
N ILE A 28 -1.71 -5.59 5.11
CA ILE A 28 -1.37 -6.97 5.49
C ILE A 28 -2.64 -7.71 5.89
N ASN A 29 -3.44 -7.15 6.80
CA ASN A 29 -4.70 -7.73 7.24
C ASN A 29 -5.65 -8.00 6.05
N THR A 30 -5.78 -7.04 5.13
CA THR A 30 -6.60 -7.22 3.91
C THR A 30 -6.07 -8.35 3.02
N LEU A 31 -4.74 -8.52 2.92
CA LEU A 31 -4.10 -9.59 2.16
C LEU A 31 -4.12 -10.94 2.86
N GLU A 32 -4.22 -10.98 4.19
CA GLU A 32 -4.45 -12.18 4.97
C GLU A 32 -5.90 -12.67 4.81
N GLU A 33 -6.87 -11.75 4.89
CA GLU A 33 -8.28 -12.06 4.65
C GLU A 33 -8.53 -12.47 3.19
N ARG A 34 -7.86 -11.80 2.25
CA ARG A 34 -8.02 -12.05 0.80
C ARG A 34 -6.71 -12.52 0.18
N VAL A 35 -6.67 -13.78 -0.21
CA VAL A 35 -5.51 -14.44 -0.87
C VAL A 35 -4.96 -13.64 -2.06
N SER A 36 -5.82 -12.93 -2.81
CA SER A 36 -5.41 -12.01 -3.87
C SER A 36 -6.30 -10.79 -3.93
N ILE A 37 -5.71 -9.60 -4.08
CA ILE A 37 -6.46 -8.34 -4.21
C ILE A 37 -5.91 -7.50 -5.36
N SER A 38 -6.81 -6.78 -6.04
CA SER A 38 -6.43 -5.80 -7.07
C SER A 38 -6.03 -4.48 -6.43
N PHE A 39 -5.14 -3.71 -7.07
CA PHE A 39 -4.72 -2.40 -6.54
C PHE A 39 -5.89 -1.43 -6.30
N ASN A 40 -6.91 -1.46 -7.17
CA ASN A 40 -8.09 -0.61 -7.03
C ASN A 40 -8.92 -1.00 -5.81
N GLU A 41 -9.21 -2.29 -5.65
CA GLU A 41 -9.90 -2.86 -4.49
C GLU A 41 -9.18 -2.54 -3.18
N LEU A 42 -7.85 -2.70 -3.15
CA LEU A 42 -7.04 -2.38 -1.97
C LEU A 42 -7.17 -0.90 -1.59
N THR A 43 -7.12 -0.01 -2.57
CA THR A 43 -7.22 1.43 -2.32
C THR A 43 -8.63 1.81 -1.86
N ASP A 44 -9.68 1.18 -2.42
CA ASP A 44 -11.06 1.40 -2.00
C ASP A 44 -11.31 0.90 -0.57
N GLU A 45 -10.84 -0.30 -0.23
CA GLU A 45 -10.94 -0.85 1.13
C GLU A 45 -10.22 0.02 2.15
N LEU A 46 -8.99 0.44 1.86
CA LEU A 46 -8.26 1.37 2.72
C LEU A 46 -8.97 2.72 2.84
N SER A 47 -9.51 3.24 1.74
CA SER A 47 -10.30 4.47 1.74
C SER A 47 -11.52 4.33 2.64
N ARG A 48 -12.22 3.19 2.64
CA ARG A 48 -13.37 2.93 3.52
C ARG A 48 -12.96 2.79 4.98
N ARG A 49 -11.91 2.01 5.27
CA ARG A 49 -11.43 1.74 6.64
C ARG A 49 -10.81 2.99 7.29
N LEU A 50 -10.05 3.78 6.53
CA LEU A 50 -9.24 4.88 7.06
C LEU A 50 -9.82 6.27 6.83
N LYS A 51 -10.83 6.46 5.97
CA LYS A 51 -11.42 7.78 5.68
C LYS A 51 -11.77 8.64 6.92
N PRO A 52 -12.39 8.10 7.99
CA PRO A 52 -12.82 8.94 9.09
C PRO A 52 -11.66 9.44 9.98
N GLU A 53 -10.53 8.73 10.01
CA GLU A 53 -9.45 8.99 10.96
C GLU A 53 -8.13 9.41 10.29
N PHE A 54 -8.05 9.34 8.96
CA PHE A 54 -6.80 9.55 8.22
C PHE A 54 -6.68 10.93 7.59
N GLU A 55 -5.80 11.75 8.15
CA GLU A 55 -5.38 13.01 7.53
C GLU A 55 -4.27 12.78 6.50
N GLY A 56 -4.63 12.86 5.22
CA GLY A 56 -3.69 12.82 4.08
C GLY A 56 -4.25 12.11 2.84
N SER A 57 -3.43 12.00 1.80
CA SER A 57 -3.82 11.28 0.58
C SER A 57 -3.61 9.78 0.74
N ILE A 58 -4.67 9.03 1.07
CA ILE A 58 -4.64 7.56 1.23
C ILE A 58 -4.06 6.89 -0.02
N ALA A 59 -4.40 7.37 -1.21
CA ALA A 59 -3.87 6.86 -2.48
C ALA A 59 -2.34 6.98 -2.57
N TRP A 60 -1.76 8.10 -2.09
CA TRP A 60 -0.32 8.32 -2.07
C TRP A 60 0.38 7.39 -1.07
N TYR A 61 -0.20 7.22 0.12
CA TYR A 61 0.29 6.28 1.13
C TYR A 61 0.21 4.83 0.65
N CYS A 62 -0.93 4.41 0.11
CA CYS A 62 -1.13 3.09 -0.48
C CYS A 62 -0.08 2.81 -1.56
N THR A 63 0.17 3.77 -2.47
CA THR A 63 1.18 3.63 -3.53
C THR A 63 2.59 3.50 -2.95
N SER A 64 2.95 4.35 -1.99
CA SER A 64 4.29 4.36 -1.39
C SER A 64 4.56 3.09 -0.57
N VAL A 65 3.61 2.69 0.28
CA VAL A 65 3.71 1.49 1.12
C VAL A 65 3.70 0.23 0.25
N LYS A 66 2.88 0.18 -0.80
CA LYS A 66 2.90 -0.93 -1.77
C LYS A 66 4.30 -1.12 -2.38
N LEU A 67 4.92 -0.03 -2.86
CA LEU A 67 6.24 -0.10 -3.47
C LEU A 67 7.31 -0.54 -2.47
N ASP A 68 7.23 -0.08 -1.21
CA ASP A 68 8.11 -0.51 -0.13
C ASP A 68 7.92 -2.01 0.19
N LEU A 69 6.68 -2.49 0.29
CA LEU A 69 6.37 -3.90 0.54
C LEU A 69 6.78 -4.82 -0.62
N GLU A 70 6.72 -4.32 -1.86
CA GLU A 70 7.22 -5.02 -3.03
C GLU A 70 8.75 -5.10 -3.04
N ALA A 71 9.43 -3.99 -2.72
CA ALA A 71 10.89 -3.95 -2.62
C ALA A 71 11.44 -4.83 -1.49
N ARG A 72 10.72 -4.89 -0.36
CA ARG A 72 11.04 -5.78 0.77
C ARG A 72 10.63 -7.24 0.54
N GLY A 73 9.85 -7.52 -0.51
CA GLY A 73 9.40 -8.87 -0.83
C GLY A 73 8.26 -9.39 0.06
N PHE A 74 7.54 -8.53 0.77
CA PHE A 74 6.32 -8.90 1.51
C PHE A 74 5.14 -9.19 0.58
N ILE A 75 5.08 -8.49 -0.57
CA ILE A 75 4.01 -8.64 -1.56
C ILE A 75 4.62 -9.00 -2.90
N LYS A 76 3.99 -9.93 -3.61
CA LYS A 76 4.35 -10.30 -4.98
C LYS A 76 3.23 -9.91 -5.95
N ARG A 77 3.63 -9.54 -7.16
CA ARG A 77 2.70 -9.34 -8.28
C ARG A 77 2.42 -10.67 -8.96
N ILE A 78 1.16 -10.93 -9.28
CA ILE A 78 0.81 -12.09 -10.13
C ILE A 78 1.14 -11.74 -11.59
N PRO A 79 2.07 -12.46 -12.26
CA PRO A 79 2.34 -12.24 -13.67
C PRO A 79 1.09 -12.59 -14.53
N ARG A 80 0.92 -11.90 -15.66
CA ARG A 80 -0.20 -12.10 -16.62
C ARG A 80 -1.62 -11.81 -16.11
N SER A 81 -1.79 -11.15 -14.96
CA SER A 81 -3.12 -10.69 -14.52
C SER A 81 -3.40 -9.25 -14.95
N ARG A 82 -4.52 -9.04 -15.66
CA ARG A 82 -5.11 -7.72 -15.95
C ARG A 82 -6.53 -7.75 -15.37
N PRO A 83 -6.87 -6.99 -14.31
CA PRO A 83 -6.08 -5.99 -13.57
C PRO A 83 -4.91 -6.57 -12.76
N GLN A 84 -3.95 -5.71 -12.38
CA GLN A 84 -2.78 -6.09 -11.59
C GLN A 84 -3.21 -6.58 -10.20
N ARG A 85 -2.95 -7.86 -9.92
CA ARG A 85 -3.24 -8.51 -8.64
C ARG A 85 -1.98 -8.65 -7.79
N LEU A 86 -2.16 -8.46 -6.49
CA LEU A 86 -1.15 -8.55 -5.45
C LEU A 86 -1.47 -9.74 -4.56
N VAL A 87 -0.43 -10.47 -4.14
CA VAL A 87 -0.52 -11.60 -3.21
C VAL A 87 0.49 -11.44 -2.09
N LEU A 88 0.13 -11.88 -0.89
CA LEU A 88 1.03 -11.91 0.25
C LEU A 88 2.10 -12.98 0.05
N ASN A 89 3.37 -12.60 0.22
CA ASN A 89 4.46 -13.54 0.27
C ASN A 89 4.61 -14.06 1.71
N ARG A 90 3.92 -15.16 2.05
CA ARG A 90 3.93 -15.81 3.37
C ARG A 90 5.30 -16.33 3.86
N HIS A 91 6.37 -16.08 3.11
CA HIS A 91 7.73 -16.55 3.43
C HIS A 91 8.56 -15.53 4.23
N GLN A 92 7.93 -14.51 4.82
CA GLN A 92 8.58 -13.42 5.56
C GLN A 92 8.07 -13.32 7.01
N GLU A 93 7.81 -14.47 7.65
CA GLU A 93 7.39 -14.54 9.06
C GLU A 93 8.57 -14.69 10.03
N SER A 94 9.81 -14.57 9.56
CA SER A 94 10.97 -14.80 10.41
C SER A 94 12.07 -13.83 10.06
N PHE A 95 12.05 -12.64 10.66
CA PHE A 95 13.27 -11.97 11.16
C PHE A 95 12.80 -10.92 12.18
N THR A 96 13.14 -11.23 13.44
CA THR A 96 12.90 -10.53 14.71
C THR A 96 13.11 -9.02 14.67
#